data_AF-W5V1G5-F1
#
_entry.id   AF-W5V1G5-F1
#
_cell.length_a   1.000
_cell.length_b   1.000
_cell.length_c   1.000
_cell.angle_alpha   90.00
_cell.angle_beta   90.00
_cell.angle_gamma   90.00
#
_symmetry.space_group_name_H-M   'P 1'
#
loop_
_entity.id
_entity.type
_entity.pdbx_description
1 polymer ?
#
loop_
_entity_poly.entity_id
_entity_poly.type
_entity_poly.pdbx_seq_one_letter_code
_entity_poly.pdbx_strand_id
1 'polypeptide(L)'
;MFTNLKNHKKIMNKNELLRKIELKVAQLQRKARISKLIFLTCSILLIVMSAFNGILSAYAITKNPNPIAINLFVAISFINAIVTFVTSLSSFFVFENVYTKNSAKIDFFEKKKIELKNPDCDIDVIAEELIIYKGE
;
A
#
# COMPACT_ATOMS: atom_id res chain seq x y z
N MET A 1 48.43 -25.32 -9.69
CA MET A 1 47.82 -24.78 -10.93
C MET A 1 46.64 -23.93 -10.49
N PHE A 2 46.87 -22.62 -10.31
CA PHE A 2 45.90 -21.68 -9.75
C PHE A 2 45.10 -21.02 -10.89
N THR A 3 43.86 -21.47 -11.10
CA THR A 3 42.92 -20.80 -12.00
C THR A 3 41.90 -20.01 -11.19
N ASN A 4 42.33 -18.82 -10.80
CA ASN A 4 41.64 -17.55 -11.05
C ASN A 4 40.09 -17.58 -11.06
N LEU A 5 39.46 -17.88 -9.93
CA LEU A 5 38.10 -17.41 -9.64
C LEU A 5 38.19 -15.97 -9.08
N LYS A 6 38.66 -15.05 -9.93
CA LYS A 6 38.50 -13.62 -9.68
C LYS A 6 37.01 -13.34 -9.87
N ASN A 7 36.28 -13.44 -8.76
CA ASN A 7 34.93 -12.92 -8.61
C ASN A 7 34.83 -11.61 -9.39
N HIS A 8 34.02 -11.59 -10.45
CA HIS A 8 33.52 -10.37 -11.04
C HIS A 8 32.61 -9.69 -10.02
N LYS A 9 33.19 -9.19 -8.91
CA LYS A 9 32.60 -8.12 -8.12
C LYS A 9 32.62 -6.92 -9.06
N LYS A 10 31.53 -6.77 -9.83
CA LYS A 10 31.30 -5.59 -10.66
C LYS A 10 31.32 -4.43 -9.68
N ILE A 11 32.45 -3.74 -9.60
CA ILE A 11 32.63 -2.52 -8.81
C ILE A 11 31.58 -1.56 -9.34
N MET A 12 30.44 -1.49 -8.65
CA MET A 12 29.35 -0.63 -9.06
C MET A 12 29.83 0.79 -8.83
N ASN A 13 29.87 1.57 -9.90
CA ASN A 13 30.25 2.98 -9.80
C ASN A 13 29.23 3.69 -8.89
N LYS A 14 29.70 4.57 -8.00
CA LYS A 14 28.89 5.31 -7.01
C LYS A 14 27.65 5.94 -7.66
N ASN A 15 27.82 6.47 -8.87
CA ASN A 15 26.77 7.08 -9.68
C ASN A 15 25.72 6.07 -10.19
N GLU A 16 26.11 4.84 -10.54
CA GLU A 16 25.16 3.79 -10.93
C GLU A 16 24.33 3.32 -9.74
N LEU A 17 24.93 3.23 -8.55
CA LEU A 17 24.26 2.80 -7.33
C LEU A 17 23.23 3.87 -6.89
N LEU A 18 23.64 5.14 -6.89
CA LEU A 18 22.74 6.27 -6.64
C LEU A 18 21.56 6.28 -7.61
N ARG A 19 21.81 6.13 -8.92
CA ARG A 19 20.74 6.10 -9.92
C ARG A 19 19.79 4.92 -9.72
N LYS A 20 20.27 3.74 -9.31
CA LYS A 20 19.40 2.59 -8.98
C LYS A 20 18.52 2.87 -7.77
N ILE A 21 19.06 3.51 -6.73
CA ILE A 21 18.29 3.87 -5.53
C ILE A 21 17.24 4.91 -5.88
N GLU A 22 17.60 5.94 -6.63
CA GLU A 22 16.64 6.97 -7.07
C GLU A 22 15.49 6.39 -7.89
N LEU A 23 15.78 5.48 -8.82
CA LEU A 23 14.75 4.79 -9.59
C LEU A 23 13.84 3.94 -8.69
N LYS A 24 14.41 3.22 -7.71
CA LYS A 24 13.61 2.44 -6.75
C LYS A 24 12.72 3.33 -5.88
N VAL A 25 13.25 4.43 -5.35
CA VAL A 25 12.49 5.39 -4.54
C VAL A 25 11.36 5.99 -5.38
N ALA A 26 11.63 6.43 -6.60
CA ALA A 26 10.62 6.97 -7.50
C ALA A 26 9.51 5.94 -7.82
N GLN A 27 9.88 4.67 -8.04
CA GLN A 27 8.92 3.59 -8.25
C GLN A 27 8.06 3.32 -7.01
N LEU A 28 8.66 3.26 -5.82
CA LEU A 28 7.97 3.08 -4.54
C LEU A 28 7.00 4.23 -4.26
N GLN A 29 7.45 5.48 -4.44
CA GLN A 29 6.60 6.66 -4.29
C GLN A 29 5.44 6.69 -5.28
N ARG A 30 5.66 6.27 -6.54
CA ARG A 30 4.58 6.18 -7.54
C ARG A 30 3.57 5.10 -7.17
N LYS A 31 4.03 3.93 -6.72
CA LYS A 31 3.15 2.84 -6.22
C LYS A 31 2.35 3.29 -5.00
N ALA A 32 2.97 3.98 -4.05
CA ALA A 32 2.30 4.52 -2.88
C ALA A 32 1.20 5.53 -3.25
N ARG A 33 1.48 6.44 -4.21
CA ARG A 33 0.47 7.38 -4.72
C ARG A 33 -0.69 6.69 -5.41
N ILE A 34 -0.44 5.71 -6.27
CA ILE A 34 -1.50 4.94 -6.94
C ILE A 34 -2.34 4.17 -5.91
N SER A 35 -1.70 3.52 -4.95
CA SER A 35 -2.40 2.79 -3.88
C SER A 35 -3.31 3.71 -3.07
N LYS A 36 -2.83 4.91 -2.70
CA LYS A 36 -3.64 5.94 -2.02
C LYS A 36 -4.82 6.40 -2.87
N LEU A 37 -4.63 6.56 -4.18
CA LEU A 37 -5.69 6.94 -5.10
C LEU A 37 -6.77 5.85 -5.20
N ILE A 38 -6.36 4.60 -5.40
CA ILE A 38 -7.27 3.44 -5.46
C ILE A 38 -8.06 3.33 -4.16
N PHE A 39 -7.39 3.48 -3.01
CA PHE A 39 -8.04 3.46 -1.70
C PHE A 39 -9.11 4.54 -1.58
N LEU A 40 -8.77 5.77 -1.95
CA LEU A 40 -9.69 6.90 -1.88
C LEU A 40 -10.90 6.68 -2.80
N THR A 41 -10.66 6.25 -4.04
CA THR A 41 -11.73 5.96 -5.00
C THR A 41 -12.63 4.83 -4.51
N CYS A 42 -12.06 3.73 -4.01
CA CYS A 42 -12.85 2.63 -3.43
C CYS A 42 -13.66 3.09 -2.22
N SER A 43 -13.07 3.91 -1.35
CA SER A 43 -13.76 4.44 -0.17
C SER A 43 -14.96 5.30 -0.56
N ILE A 44 -14.80 6.18 -1.56
CA ILE A 44 -15.90 7.00 -2.08
C ILE A 44 -16.98 6.11 -2.71
N LEU A 45 -16.61 5.12 -3.52
CA LEU A 45 -17.55 4.18 -4.13
C LEU A 45 -18.34 3.39 -3.09
N LEU A 46 -17.68 2.93 -2.02
CA LEU A 46 -18.34 2.23 -0.91
C LEU A 46 -19.35 3.13 -0.19
N ILE A 47 -19.00 4.39 0.07
CA ILE A 47 -19.92 5.36 0.66
C ILE A 47 -21.13 5.57 -0.25
N VAL A 48 -20.91 5.75 -1.55
CA VAL A 48 -21.97 5.95 -2.54
C VAL A 48 -22.88 4.71 -2.63
N MET A 49 -22.32 3.51 -2.71
CA MET A 49 -23.08 2.25 -2.71
C MET A 49 -23.88 2.08 -1.42
N SER A 50 -23.29 2.37 -0.26
CA SER A 50 -23.99 2.32 1.02
C SER A 50 -25.16 3.30 1.08
N ALA A 51 -24.98 4.51 0.56
CA ALA A 51 -26.05 5.52 0.48
C ALA A 51 -27.20 5.06 -0.44
N PHE A 52 -26.89 4.52 -1.63
CA PHE A 52 -27.90 3.96 -2.52
C PHE A 52 -28.66 2.79 -1.87
N ASN A 53 -27.97 1.88 -1.19
CA ASN A 53 -28.61 0.78 -0.47
C ASN A 53 -29.55 1.29 0.65
N GLY A 54 -29.15 2.33 1.37
CA GLY A 54 -30.00 2.98 2.37
C GLY A 54 -31.26 3.61 1.75
N ILE A 55 -31.11 4.32 0.63
CA ILE A 55 -32.23 4.96 -0.09
C ILE A 55 -33.20 3.90 -0.64
N LEU A 56 -32.69 2.86 -1.30
CA LEU A 56 -33.50 1.76 -1.84
C LEU A 56 -34.30 1.07 -0.73
N SER A 57 -33.66 0.86 0.42
CA SER A 57 -34.33 0.23 1.56
C SER A 57 -35.40 1.14 2.16
N ALA A 58 -35.13 2.44 2.33
CA ALA A 58 -36.12 3.42 2.78
C ALA A 58 -37.31 3.56 1.81
N TYR A 59 -37.04 3.51 0.50
CA TYR A 59 -38.08 3.51 -0.53
C TYR A 59 -38.93 2.23 -0.48
N ALA A 60 -38.30 1.07 -0.34
CA ALA A 60 -39.00 -0.21 -0.20
C ALA A 60 -39.90 -0.24 1.05
N ILE A 61 -39.46 0.40 2.15
CA ILE A 61 -40.24 0.51 3.38
C ILE A 61 -41.45 1.44 3.19
N THR A 62 -41.25 2.62 2.60
CA THR A 62 -42.32 3.63 2.43
C THR A 62 -43.39 3.24 1.42
N LYS A 63 -43.06 2.40 0.43
CA LYS A 63 -44.00 1.96 -0.61
C LYS A 63 -44.59 0.57 -0.38
N ASN A 64 -44.10 -0.21 0.59
CA ASN A 64 -44.70 -1.52 0.88
C ASN A 64 -45.93 -1.39 1.79
N PRO A 65 -47.10 -1.90 1.40
CA PRO A 65 -48.25 -2.01 2.30
C PRO A 65 -48.12 -3.18 3.29
N ASN A 66 -47.16 -4.10 3.09
CA ASN A 66 -46.97 -5.27 3.95
C ASN A 66 -45.96 -4.99 5.09
N PRO A 67 -46.41 -4.92 6.36
CA PRO A 67 -45.54 -4.62 7.50
C PRO A 67 -44.49 -5.71 7.79
N ILE A 68 -44.75 -6.96 7.40
CA ILE A 68 -43.78 -8.06 7.56
C ILE A 68 -42.59 -7.85 6.61
N ALA A 69 -42.87 -7.45 5.37
CA ALA A 69 -41.83 -7.15 4.38
C ALA A 69 -40.97 -5.95 4.81
N ILE A 70 -41.59 -4.91 5.37
CA ILE A 70 -40.90 -3.73 5.93
C ILE A 70 -39.86 -4.15 6.97
N ASN A 71 -40.26 -4.96 7.96
CA ASN A 71 -39.36 -5.42 9.02
C ASN A 71 -38.18 -6.22 8.46
N LEU A 72 -38.41 -7.02 7.41
CA LEU A 72 -37.35 -7.77 6.74
C LEU A 72 -36.34 -6.84 6.06
N PHE A 73 -36.80 -5.80 5.35
CA PHE A 73 -35.94 -4.81 4.70
C PHE A 73 -35.14 -3.98 5.71
N VAL A 74 -35.74 -3.62 6.84
CA VAL A 74 -35.03 -2.94 7.94
C VAL A 74 -33.91 -3.82 8.49
N ALA A 75 -34.20 -5.10 8.77
CA ALA A 75 -33.20 -6.04 9.28
C ALA A 75 -32.04 -6.23 8.30
N ILE A 76 -32.34 -6.40 7.01
CA ILE A 76 -31.32 -6.53 5.94
C ILE A 76 -30.46 -5.26 5.87
N SER A 77 -31.07 -4.07 5.93
CA SER A 77 -30.35 -2.79 5.92
C SER A 77 -29.38 -2.67 7.08
N PHE A 78 -29.81 -3.08 8.27
CA PHE A 78 -29.00 -3.04 9.48
C PHE A 78 -27.81 -4.00 9.40
N ILE A 79 -28.04 -5.24 8.97
CA ILE A 79 -26.96 -6.22 8.77
C ILE A 79 -25.96 -5.71 7.73
N ASN A 80 -26.44 -5.16 6.61
CA ASN A 80 -25.59 -4.64 5.56
C ASN A 80 -24.73 -3.45 6.04
N ALA A 81 -25.30 -2.58 6.89
CA ALA A 81 -24.56 -1.49 7.52
C ALA A 81 -23.42 -2.02 8.42
N ILE A 82 -23.68 -3.06 9.23
CA ILE A 82 -22.65 -3.69 10.08
C ILE A 82 -21.54 -4.31 9.21
N VAL A 83 -21.91 -5.09 8.19
CA VAL A 83 -20.94 -5.74 7.30
C VAL A 83 -20.07 -4.69 6.58
N THR A 84 -20.68 -3.61 6.10
CA THR A 84 -19.97 -2.50 5.44
C THR A 84 -19.01 -1.82 6.40
N PHE A 85 -19.43 -1.59 7.65
CA PHE A 85 -18.59 -1.00 8.69
C PHE A 85 -17.37 -1.88 9.01
N VAL A 86 -17.57 -3.18 9.24
CA VAL A 86 -16.48 -4.13 9.54
C VAL A 86 -15.51 -4.24 8.35
N THR A 87 -16.03 -4.30 7.12
CA THR A 87 -15.21 -4.38 5.91
C THR A 87 -14.38 -3.12 5.70
N SER A 88 -14.97 -1.94 5.98
CA SER A 88 -14.26 -0.66 5.93
C SER A 88 -13.13 -0.62 6.96
N LEU A 89 -13.40 -1.04 8.20
CA LEU A 89 -12.41 -1.08 9.28
C LEU A 89 -11.26 -2.05 8.98
N SER A 90 -11.57 -3.25 8.48
CA SER A 90 -10.56 -4.22 8.06
C SER A 90 -9.70 -3.67 6.93
N SER A 91 -10.31 -3.00 5.94
CA SER A 91 -9.57 -2.39 4.83
C SER A 91 -8.66 -1.28 5.33
N PHE A 92 -9.12 -0.47 6.29
CA PHE A 92 -8.31 0.58 6.91
C PHE A 92 -7.05 0.02 7.57
N PHE A 93 -7.16 -1.02 8.40
CA PHE A 93 -6.00 -1.63 9.05
C PHE A 93 -5.01 -2.27 8.07
N VAL A 94 -5.51 -2.93 7.01
CA VAL A 94 -4.64 -3.48 5.96
C VAL A 94 -3.89 -2.35 5.25
N PHE A 95 -4.57 -1.26 4.93
CA PHE A 95 -3.95 -0.11 4.29
C PHE A 95 -2.93 0.59 5.19
N GLU A 96 -3.23 0.75 6.48
CA GLU A 96 -2.31 1.33 7.46
C GLU A 96 -1.03 0.49 7.57
N ASN A 97 -1.15 -0.83 7.69
CA ASN A 97 0.00 -1.72 7.77
C ASN A 97 0.86 -1.67 6.48
N VAL A 98 0.21 -1.70 5.31
CA VAL A 98 0.91 -1.60 4.01
C VAL A 98 1.56 -0.23 3.84
N TYR A 99 0.89 0.84 4.27
CA TYR A 99 1.44 2.19 4.24
C TYR A 99 2.67 2.31 5.14
N THR A 100 2.58 1.87 6.39
CA THR A 100 3.69 1.90 7.36
C THR A 100 4.89 1.10 6.85
N LYS A 101 4.68 -0.10 6.31
CA LYS A 101 5.76 -0.90 5.71
C LYS A 101 6.41 -0.19 4.53
N ASN A 102 5.62 0.40 3.63
CA ASN A 102 6.17 1.09 2.46
C ASN A 102 6.88 2.38 2.83
N SER A 103 6.38 3.14 3.81
CA SER A 103 7.05 4.33 4.34
C SER A 103 8.39 3.96 4.98
N ALA A 104 8.44 2.91 5.79
CA ALA A 104 9.71 2.41 6.35
C ALA A 104 10.71 1.98 5.26
N LYS A 105 10.24 1.34 4.18
CA LYS A 105 11.08 1.02 3.01
C LYS A 105 11.62 2.29 2.34
N ILE A 106 10.79 3.31 2.17
CA ILE A 106 11.20 4.60 1.57
C ILE A 106 12.26 5.28 2.46
N ASP A 107 12.02 5.37 3.76
CA ASP A 107 12.95 5.97 4.72
C ASP A 107 14.29 5.24 4.73
N PHE A 108 14.30 3.91 4.62
CA PHE A 108 15.51 3.12 4.48
C PHE A 108 16.31 3.50 3.22
N PHE A 109 15.66 3.55 2.05
CA PHE A 109 16.34 3.93 0.80
C PHE A 109 16.80 5.40 0.80
N GLU A 110 16.06 6.30 1.44
CA GLU A 110 16.48 7.71 1.60
C GLU A 110 17.69 7.85 2.52
N LYS A 111 17.71 7.15 3.67
CA LYS A 111 18.88 7.12 4.57
C LYS A 111 20.12 6.60 3.85
N LYS A 112 20.00 5.50 3.11
CA LYS A 112 21.12 4.94 2.32
C LYS A 112 21.57 5.89 1.21
N LYS A 113 20.66 6.65 0.59
CA LYS A 113 21.03 7.71 -0.36
C LYS A 113 21.84 8.82 0.29
N ILE A 114 21.51 9.22 1.52
CA ILE A 114 22.25 10.24 2.28
C ILE A 114 23.64 9.71 2.64
N GLU A 115 23.74 8.47 3.13
CA GLU A 115 25.03 7.81 3.43
C GLU A 115 25.92 7.72 2.17
N LEU A 116 25.35 7.38 1.01
CA LEU A 116 26.06 7.38 -0.26
C LEU A 116 26.53 8.76 -0.72
N LYS A 117 25.93 9.85 -0.24
CA LYS A 117 26.42 11.20 -0.56
C LYS A 117 27.63 11.60 0.28
N ASN A 118 27.89 10.92 1.41
CA ASN A 118 29.11 11.16 2.17
C ASN A 118 30.35 10.71 1.37
N PRO A 119 31.46 11.46 1.47
CA PRO A 119 32.71 11.12 0.79
C PRO A 119 33.40 9.88 1.38
N ASP A 120 33.31 9.65 2.70
CA ASP A 120 33.93 8.52 3.41
C ASP A 120 33.06 7.25 3.49
N CYS A 121 32.11 7.10 2.59
CA CYS A 121 31.17 5.97 2.61
C CYS A 121 31.80 4.72 1.97
N ASP A 122 31.71 3.58 2.68
CA ASP A 122 32.00 2.27 2.11
C ASP A 122 30.84 1.79 1.22
N ILE A 123 31.08 1.82 -0.09
CA ILE A 123 30.11 1.49 -1.12
C ILE A 123 29.74 0.00 -1.10
N ASP A 124 30.68 -0.86 -0.70
CA ASP A 124 30.48 -2.31 -0.71
C ASP A 124 29.52 -2.75 0.40
N VAL A 125 29.62 -2.13 1.59
CA VAL A 125 28.71 -2.37 2.72
C VAL A 125 27.27 -1.98 2.38
N ILE A 126 27.09 -0.79 1.78
CA ILE A 126 25.76 -0.32 1.38
C ILE A 126 25.17 -1.18 0.26
N ALA A 127 25.99 -1.66 -0.67
CA ALA A 127 25.54 -2.57 -1.72
C ALA A 127 25.06 -3.91 -1.17
N GLU A 128 25.73 -4.45 -0.15
CA GLU A 128 25.36 -5.70 0.51
C GLU A 128 24.04 -5.58 1.28
N GLU A 129 23.88 -4.50 2.06
CA GLU A 129 22.62 -4.21 2.76
C GLU A 129 21.43 -4.01 1.80
N LEU A 130 21.66 -3.40 0.63
CA LEU A 130 20.63 -3.24 -0.41
C LEU A 130 20.23 -4.56 -1.08
N ILE A 131 21.10 -5.56 -1.08
CA ILE A 131 20.83 -6.91 -1.60
C ILE A 131 20.02 -7.69 -0.56
N ILE A 132 20.43 -7.65 0.71
CA ILE A 132 19.73 -8.31 1.82
C ILE A 132 18.29 -7.78 1.92
N TYR A 133 18.10 -6.46 1.88
CA TYR A 133 16.78 -5.84 1.96
C TYR A 133 15.90 -6.03 0.70
N LYS A 134 16.46 -6.57 -0.39
CA LYS A 134 15.71 -6.95 -1.60
C LYS A 134 15.24 -8.41 -1.55
N GLY A 135 15.83 -9.23 -0.67
CA GLY A 135 15.49 -10.64 -0.48
C GLY A 135 14.28 -10.88 0.43
N GLU A 136 13.84 -9.86 1.18
CA GLU A 136 12.64 -9.84 2.04
C GLU A 136 11.44 -9.08 1.41
#